data_AF-A0A2N7VB78-F1
#
_entry.id   AF-A0A2N7VB78-F1
#
_cell.length_a   1.000
_cell.length_b   1.000
_cell.length_c   1.000
_cell.angle_alpha   90.00
_cell.angle_beta   90.00
_cell.angle_gamma   90.00
#
_symmetry.space_group_name_H-M   'P 1'
#
loop_
_entity.id
_entity.type
_entity.pdbx_description
1 polymer ?
#
loop_
_entity_poly.entity_id
_entity_poly.type
_entity_poly.pdbx_seq_one_letter_code
_entity_poly.pdbx_strand_id
1 'polypeptide(L)'
;MPLYPKLPSRVKPSELTMINPVWIDIQTDPQEFVANKSVTFLWVMRDDGSVIVGVEEPWKYPDAFSPSVRPMLEEMRKHYEAKAAYWDEHSVRDGSGGHPTLAAWFSPSGEASGHAGFAYIGGELRYEAETGWILTNQSGRFGRRDELNDGTVTRADVLLAMNAAAQRIREKTGLTVTVRVMQ
;
A
#
# COMPACT_ATOMS: atom_id res chain seq x y z
N MET A 1 -5.21 -19.45 -13.11
CA MET A 1 -4.85 -18.71 -14.34
C MET A 1 -3.69 -17.79 -14.00
N PRO A 2 -2.64 -17.65 -14.84
CA PRO A 2 -1.63 -16.64 -14.62
C PRO A 2 -2.33 -15.28 -14.76
N LEU A 3 -2.36 -14.53 -13.67
CA LEU A 3 -2.98 -13.22 -13.59
C LEU A 3 -1.98 -12.22 -14.16
N TYR A 4 -2.21 -11.73 -15.37
CA TYR A 4 -1.29 -10.79 -16.01
C TYR A 4 -1.36 -9.43 -15.28
N PRO A 5 -0.24 -8.88 -14.79
CA PRO A 5 -0.23 -7.55 -14.21
C PRO A 5 -0.61 -6.53 -15.28
N LYS A 6 -1.62 -5.69 -14.99
CA LYS A 6 -1.97 -4.55 -15.85
C LYS A 6 -1.09 -3.37 -15.44
N LEU A 7 -0.71 -2.52 -16.38
CA LEU A 7 0.12 -1.33 -16.10
C LEU A 7 -0.76 -0.16 -15.62
N PRO A 8 -0.29 0.68 -14.69
CA PRO A 8 -1.00 1.92 -14.40
C PRO A 8 -0.88 2.84 -15.62
N SER A 9 -1.97 3.49 -16.01
CA SER A 9 -1.96 4.41 -17.16
C SER A 9 -1.14 5.68 -16.92
N ARG A 10 -0.81 5.99 -15.65
CA ARG A 10 0.00 7.15 -15.26
C ARG A 10 0.75 6.90 -13.95
N VAL A 11 2.07 7.11 -14.00
CA VAL A 11 2.97 7.24 -12.83
C VAL A 11 3.47 8.68 -12.81
N LYS A 12 3.35 9.39 -11.68
CA LYS A 12 3.93 10.72 -11.50
C LYS A 12 5.43 10.59 -11.28
N PRO A 13 6.25 11.52 -11.76
CA PRO A 13 7.69 11.49 -11.53
C PRO A 13 8.10 11.45 -10.03
N SER A 14 7.33 12.09 -9.15
CA SER A 14 7.54 12.06 -7.68
C SER A 14 7.43 10.66 -7.08
N GLU A 15 6.56 9.82 -7.67
CA GLU A 15 6.26 8.46 -7.23
C GLU A 15 7.38 7.47 -7.60
N LEU A 16 8.34 7.85 -8.45
CA LEU A 16 9.49 7.03 -8.87
C LEU A 16 10.74 7.24 -7.98
N THR A 17 10.77 8.33 -7.22
CA THR A 17 11.98 8.81 -6.52
C THR A 17 11.92 8.66 -5.00
N MET A 18 10.81 8.16 -4.46
CA MET A 18 10.57 8.18 -3.01
C MET A 18 10.31 6.81 -2.43
N ILE A 19 11.11 6.49 -1.41
CA ILE A 19 11.04 5.29 -0.59
C ILE A 19 10.06 5.56 0.54
N ASN A 20 9.02 4.73 0.66
CA ASN A 20 8.39 4.52 1.96
C ASN A 20 8.91 3.17 2.44
N PRO A 21 10.00 3.14 3.22
CA PRO A 21 10.64 1.91 3.68
C PRO A 21 9.79 1.17 4.72
N VAL A 22 8.59 1.67 5.01
CA VAL A 22 7.65 1.07 5.96
C VAL A 22 6.41 0.52 5.24
N TRP A 23 6.55 0.30 3.92
CA TRP A 23 5.80 -0.71 3.18
C TRP A 23 6.30 -2.09 3.60
N ILE A 24 5.58 -2.67 4.55
CA ILE A 24 5.94 -3.95 5.17
C ILE A 24 5.43 -5.07 4.29
N ASP A 25 6.35 -5.88 3.78
CA ASP A 25 6.02 -7.20 3.22
C ASP A 25 5.64 -8.10 4.40
N ILE A 26 4.33 -8.27 4.62
CA ILE A 26 3.82 -9.02 5.78
C ILE A 26 4.10 -10.53 5.66
N GLN A 27 4.59 -11.00 4.52
CA GLN A 27 4.98 -12.39 4.32
C GLN A 27 6.37 -12.64 4.88
N THR A 28 7.28 -11.66 4.69
CA THR A 28 8.67 -11.69 5.15
C THR A 28 8.80 -11.19 6.58
N ASP A 29 8.20 -10.04 6.90
CA ASP A 29 8.40 -9.32 8.16
C ASP A 29 7.07 -8.92 8.85
N PRO A 30 6.17 -9.87 9.13
CA PRO A 30 4.86 -9.57 9.71
C PRO A 30 4.91 -8.83 11.05
N GLN A 31 5.98 -9.02 11.82
CA GLN A 31 6.19 -8.39 13.13
C GLN A 31 6.36 -6.87 13.07
N GLU A 32 6.72 -6.31 11.91
CA GLU A 32 6.90 -4.87 11.77
C GLU A 32 5.57 -4.12 11.67
N PHE A 33 4.51 -4.83 11.26
CA PHE A 33 3.16 -4.30 11.17
C PHE A 33 2.47 -4.38 12.53
N VAL A 34 2.06 -3.23 13.07
CA VAL A 34 1.28 -3.16 14.30
C VAL A 34 -0.10 -2.62 13.98
N ALA A 35 -1.10 -3.47 14.13
CA ALA A 35 -2.49 -3.11 13.85
C ALA A 35 -2.96 -1.95 14.73
N ASN A 36 -3.30 -0.82 14.11
CA ASN A 36 -3.76 0.37 14.79
C ASN A 36 -5.13 0.81 14.28
N LYS A 37 -6.16 0.71 15.13
CA LYS A 37 -7.56 0.94 14.76
C LYS A 37 -7.87 2.37 14.32
N SER A 38 -7.00 3.33 14.61
CA SER A 38 -7.16 4.74 14.23
C SER A 38 -6.51 5.08 12.89
N VAL A 39 -5.85 4.10 12.26
CA VAL A 39 -5.04 4.30 11.06
C VAL A 39 -5.69 3.58 9.89
N THR A 40 -5.81 4.29 8.77
CA THR A 40 -6.14 3.67 7.48
C THR A 40 -4.84 3.28 6.81
N PHE A 41 -4.62 1.98 6.69
CA PHE A 41 -3.48 1.44 5.96
C PHE A 41 -3.83 1.36 4.48
N LEU A 42 -2.84 1.52 3.62
CA LEU A 42 -2.92 1.05 2.25
C LEU A 42 -2.38 -0.37 2.19
N TRP A 43 -2.92 -1.15 1.27
CA TRP A 43 -2.42 -2.48 0.96
C TRP A 43 -2.28 -2.66 -0.54
N VAL A 44 -1.36 -3.54 -0.91
CA VAL A 44 -1.13 -3.98 -2.28
C VAL A 44 -0.85 -5.46 -2.28
N MET A 45 -1.43 -6.20 -3.21
CA MET A 45 -0.97 -7.54 -3.55
C MET A 45 -0.11 -7.45 -4.81
N ARG A 46 1.08 -8.05 -4.75
CA ARG A 46 2.03 -8.16 -5.85
C ARG A 46 1.60 -9.25 -6.84
N ASP A 47 2.27 -9.32 -7.98
CA ASP A 47 2.09 -10.38 -8.98
C ASP A 47 2.55 -11.77 -8.47
N ASP A 48 3.57 -11.81 -7.61
CA ASP A 48 3.97 -13.03 -6.87
C ASP A 48 2.98 -13.44 -5.76
N GLY A 49 1.95 -12.61 -5.54
CA GLY A 49 0.90 -12.83 -4.56
C GLY A 49 1.27 -12.42 -3.13
N SER A 50 2.47 -11.90 -2.86
CA SER A 50 2.76 -11.31 -1.55
C SER A 50 1.95 -10.03 -1.34
N VAL A 51 1.77 -9.66 -0.08
CA VAL A 51 0.94 -8.52 0.33
C VAL A 51 1.84 -7.54 1.07
N ILE A 52 1.73 -6.29 0.67
CA ILE A 52 2.44 -5.20 1.32
C ILE A 52 1.41 -4.32 1.99
N VAL A 53 1.69 -3.90 3.22
CA VAL A 53 0.85 -3.00 4.01
C VAL A 53 1.69 -1.85 4.54
N GLY A 54 1.09 -0.66 4.66
CA GLY A 54 1.77 0.53 5.14
C GLY A 54 0.81 1.71 5.15
N VAL A 55 1.34 2.91 5.38
CA VAL A 55 0.54 4.14 5.49
C VAL A 55 1.25 5.28 4.78
N GLU A 56 0.50 6.27 4.34
CA GLU A 56 1.07 7.54 3.92
C GLU A 56 1.58 8.30 5.15
N GLU A 57 2.72 9.00 5.02
CA GLU A 57 3.38 9.73 6.11
C GLU A 57 3.59 8.87 7.38
N PRO A 58 4.28 7.72 7.30
CA PRO A 58 4.35 6.75 8.39
C PRO A 58 4.95 7.31 9.69
N TRP A 59 5.76 8.37 9.61
CA TRP A 59 6.29 9.07 10.77
C TRP A 59 5.23 9.78 11.62
N LYS A 60 4.02 10.03 11.10
CA LYS A 60 2.87 10.55 11.87
C LYS A 60 2.21 9.46 12.73
N TYR A 61 2.49 8.19 12.44
CA TYR A 61 1.86 7.03 13.08
C TYR A 61 2.90 6.03 13.60
N PRO A 62 3.87 6.43 14.44
CA PRO A 62 4.96 5.55 14.88
C PRO A 62 4.49 4.33 15.69
N ASP A 63 3.27 4.38 16.24
CA ASP A 63 2.64 3.27 16.97
C ASP A 63 1.90 2.28 16.06
N ALA A 64 1.79 2.56 14.76
CA ALA A 64 1.34 1.58 13.75
C ALA A 64 2.46 0.63 13.31
N PHE A 65 3.64 0.75 13.92
CA PHE A 65 4.85 0.05 13.54
C PHE A 65 5.64 -0.45 14.74
N SER A 66 6.41 -1.53 14.52
CA SER A 66 7.34 -2.06 15.52
C SER A 66 8.35 -1.00 15.98
N PRO A 67 8.79 -1.01 17.25
CA PRO A 67 9.90 -0.18 17.70
C PRO A 67 11.17 -0.29 16.84
N SER A 68 11.40 -1.43 16.18
CA SER A 68 12.57 -1.66 15.31
C SER A 68 12.68 -0.69 14.14
N VAL A 69 11.54 -0.21 13.60
CA VAL A 69 11.54 0.68 12.42
C VAL A 69 11.47 2.17 12.78
N ARG A 70 11.31 2.50 14.07
CA ARG A 70 11.20 3.91 14.53
C ARG A 70 12.40 4.79 14.19
N PRO A 71 13.68 4.33 14.27
CA PRO A 71 14.81 5.14 13.86
C PRO A 71 14.70 5.60 12.40
N MET A 72 14.27 4.69 11.52
CA MET A 72 14.07 4.97 10.10
C MET A 72 12.91 5.94 9.85
N LEU A 73 11.80 5.82 10.58
CA LEU A 73 10.70 6.79 10.54
C LEU A 73 11.16 8.22 10.88
N GLU A 74 12.04 8.35 11.87
CA GLU A 74 12.57 9.64 12.30
C GLU A 74 13.52 10.25 11.25
N GLU A 75 14.34 9.43 10.58
CA GLU A 75 15.15 9.89 9.45
C GLU A 75 14.30 10.37 8.29
N MET A 76 13.22 9.65 7.97
CA MET A 76 12.24 10.10 6.97
C MET A 76 11.63 11.43 7.37
N ARG A 77 11.15 11.57 8.60
CA ARG A 77 10.55 12.83 9.10
C ARG A 77 11.50 14.00 8.88
N LYS A 78 12.77 13.85 9.30
CA LYS A 78 13.81 14.87 9.10
C LYS A 78 14.02 15.21 7.62
N HIS A 79 14.05 14.20 6.74
CA HIS A 79 14.18 14.42 5.30
C HIS A 79 13.02 15.26 4.73
N TYR A 80 11.78 14.90 5.09
CA TYR A 80 10.58 15.60 4.64
C TYR A 80 10.51 17.04 5.18
N GLU A 81 10.85 17.24 6.45
CA GLU A 81 10.88 18.57 7.07
C GLU A 81 11.98 19.45 6.46
N ALA A 82 13.18 18.93 6.26
CA ALA A 82 14.32 19.68 5.70
C ALA A 82 14.07 20.16 4.27
N LYS A 83 13.23 19.45 3.51
CA LYS A 83 12.90 19.77 2.11
C LYS A 83 11.50 20.34 1.93
N ALA A 84 10.79 20.69 3.00
CA ALA A 84 9.39 21.12 2.95
C ALA A 84 9.15 22.26 1.95
N ALA A 85 10.03 23.28 1.93
CA ALA A 85 9.92 24.40 1.00
C ALA A 85 10.11 23.99 -0.48
N TYR A 86 11.10 23.13 -0.75
CA TYR A 86 11.31 22.57 -2.10
C TYR A 86 10.07 21.77 -2.57
N TRP A 87 9.50 20.96 -1.68
CA TRP A 87 8.31 20.16 -1.99
C TRP A 87 7.05 21.01 -2.20
N ASP A 88 6.90 22.09 -1.44
CA ASP A 88 5.81 23.07 -1.59
C ASP A 88 5.89 23.77 -2.95
N GLU A 89 7.07 24.28 -3.33
CA GLU A 89 7.28 25.00 -4.59
C GLU A 89 7.07 24.12 -5.82
N HIS A 90 7.46 22.85 -5.75
CA HIS A 90 7.36 21.94 -6.90
C HIS A 90 6.00 21.23 -6.97
N SER A 91 5.08 21.48 -6.02
CA SER A 91 3.82 20.71 -5.88
C SER A 91 4.06 19.19 -5.84
N VAL A 92 5.26 18.79 -5.44
CA VAL A 92 5.69 17.40 -5.26
C VAL A 92 5.35 16.92 -3.84
N ARG A 93 4.86 17.83 -2.98
CA ARG A 93 4.26 17.53 -1.68
C ARG A 93 2.92 16.81 -1.87
N ASP A 94 2.94 15.63 -2.47
CA ASP A 94 1.82 14.68 -2.41
C ASP A 94 1.80 13.93 -1.06
N GLY A 95 2.66 14.30 -0.11
CA GLY A 95 2.69 13.80 1.27
C GLY A 95 2.98 12.30 1.37
N SER A 96 3.00 11.56 0.28
CA SER A 96 2.66 10.14 0.32
C SER A 96 3.78 9.25 0.83
N GLY A 97 5.02 9.74 0.98
CA GLY A 97 6.14 8.84 1.24
C GLY A 97 6.50 7.98 0.01
N GLY A 98 5.74 8.03 -1.08
CA GLY A 98 5.65 6.98 -2.08
C GLY A 98 4.32 6.21 -1.95
N HIS A 99 3.45 6.35 -2.94
CA HIS A 99 2.17 5.63 -3.01
C HIS A 99 2.40 4.22 -3.60
N PRO A 100 2.17 3.13 -2.86
CA PRO A 100 2.56 1.76 -3.22
C PRO A 100 1.68 1.20 -4.33
N THR A 101 0.61 1.89 -4.71
CA THR A 101 -0.26 1.50 -5.82
C THR A 101 0.46 1.50 -7.17
N LEU A 102 1.75 1.84 -7.19
CA LEU A 102 2.60 2.03 -8.36
C LEU A 102 3.95 1.29 -8.31
N ALA A 103 4.40 0.83 -7.14
CA ALA A 103 5.66 0.12 -6.96
C ALA A 103 5.55 -0.84 -5.77
N ALA A 104 5.50 -2.14 -6.05
CA ALA A 104 5.39 -3.18 -5.04
C ALA A 104 6.76 -3.78 -4.63
N TRP A 105 7.84 -3.25 -5.19
CA TRP A 105 9.20 -3.67 -4.92
C TRP A 105 10.13 -2.46 -5.00
N PHE A 106 10.95 -2.33 -3.97
CA PHE A 106 11.95 -1.27 -3.85
C PHE A 106 13.33 -1.92 -3.71
N SER A 107 14.37 -1.29 -4.28
CA SER A 107 15.75 -1.67 -4.01
C SER A 107 16.12 -1.39 -2.54
N PRO A 108 17.26 -1.87 -2.02
CA PRO A 108 17.77 -1.42 -0.72
C PRO A 108 18.05 0.09 -0.65
N SER A 109 18.31 0.73 -1.79
CA SER A 109 18.38 2.20 -1.93
C SER A 109 17.00 2.86 -2.09
N GLY A 110 15.94 2.05 -2.09
CA GLY A 110 14.53 2.39 -2.13
C GLY A 110 13.98 2.92 -3.45
N GLU A 111 14.71 2.73 -4.53
CA GLU A 111 14.22 3.02 -5.88
C GLU A 111 13.21 1.94 -6.28
N ALA A 112 12.13 2.33 -6.96
CA ALA A 112 11.17 1.38 -7.51
C ALA A 112 11.88 0.44 -8.51
N SER A 113 11.76 -0.87 -8.31
CA SER A 113 12.38 -1.85 -9.20
C SER A 113 11.67 -1.86 -10.56
N GLY A 114 12.40 -1.58 -11.64
CA GLY A 114 11.87 -1.56 -13.01
C GLY A 114 11.38 -2.92 -13.54
N HIS A 115 11.64 -4.03 -12.85
CA HIS A 115 11.13 -5.37 -13.19
C HIS A 115 10.03 -5.85 -12.24
N ALA A 116 9.81 -5.16 -11.12
CA ALA A 116 8.98 -5.62 -10.03
C ALA A 116 7.98 -4.53 -9.59
N GLY A 117 7.65 -3.60 -10.48
CA GLY A 117 6.89 -2.40 -10.16
C GLY A 117 5.39 -2.60 -9.94
N PHE A 118 4.79 -3.77 -10.13
CA PHE A 118 3.34 -3.80 -10.36
C PHE A 118 2.55 -4.39 -9.19
N ALA A 119 1.78 -3.53 -8.53
CA ALA A 119 0.62 -3.92 -7.74
C ALA A 119 -0.37 -4.66 -8.65
N TYR A 120 -0.68 -5.92 -8.38
CA TYR A 120 -1.74 -6.63 -9.07
C TYR A 120 -3.12 -6.08 -8.69
N ILE A 121 -3.31 -5.77 -7.41
CA ILE A 121 -4.48 -5.07 -6.86
C ILE A 121 -4.04 -4.34 -5.58
N GLY A 122 -4.77 -3.32 -5.16
CA GLY A 122 -4.57 -2.72 -3.85
C GLY A 122 -5.77 -1.92 -3.39
N GLY A 123 -5.64 -1.30 -2.22
CA GLY A 123 -6.61 -0.36 -1.70
C GLY A 123 -6.38 -0.03 -0.23
N GLU A 124 -7.46 0.11 0.56
CA GLU A 124 -7.39 0.45 1.98
C GLU A 124 -7.69 -0.75 2.88
N LEU A 125 -6.96 -0.85 3.99
CA LEU A 125 -7.23 -1.68 5.15
C LEU A 125 -7.51 -0.76 6.36
N ARG A 126 -8.73 -0.75 6.87
CA ARG A 126 -9.14 0.13 7.98
C ARG A 126 -10.05 -0.59 8.97
N TYR A 127 -10.09 -0.12 10.20
CA TYR A 127 -10.99 -0.66 11.22
C TYR A 127 -12.31 0.12 11.25
N GLU A 128 -13.44 -0.58 11.16
CA GLU A 128 -14.78 -0.04 11.34
C GLU A 128 -15.39 -0.65 12.62
N ALA A 129 -15.95 0.16 13.52
CA ALA A 129 -16.35 -0.29 14.85
C ALA A 129 -17.36 -1.44 14.85
N GLU A 130 -18.27 -1.47 13.88
CA GLU A 130 -19.35 -2.46 13.78
C GLU A 130 -18.93 -3.75 13.06
N THR A 131 -17.94 -3.68 12.17
CA THR A 131 -17.62 -4.76 11.23
C THR A 131 -16.18 -5.26 11.32
N GLY A 132 -15.33 -4.60 12.12
CA GLY A 132 -13.93 -4.95 12.31
C GLY A 132 -13.03 -4.43 11.19
N TRP A 133 -11.96 -5.16 10.88
CA TRP A 133 -11.04 -4.76 9.81
C TRP A 133 -11.67 -5.00 8.44
N ILE A 134 -11.76 -3.95 7.64
CA ILE A 134 -12.30 -3.96 6.28
C ILE A 134 -11.16 -3.76 5.29
N LEU A 135 -11.05 -4.70 4.35
CA LEU A 135 -10.19 -4.59 3.18
C LEU A 135 -11.02 -4.14 1.98
N THR A 136 -10.66 -3.00 1.41
CA THR A 136 -11.33 -2.42 0.25
C THR A 136 -10.37 -2.28 -0.93
N ASN A 137 -10.88 -2.21 -2.15
CA ASN A 137 -10.15 -1.72 -3.32
C ASN A 137 -10.24 -0.17 -3.43
N GLN A 138 -10.69 0.51 -2.37
CA GLN A 138 -10.71 1.97 -2.30
C GLN A 138 -9.28 2.50 -2.35
N SER A 139 -9.05 3.59 -3.08
CA SER A 139 -7.72 4.21 -3.23
C SER A 139 -6.65 3.35 -3.94
N GLY A 140 -6.98 2.11 -4.31
CA GLY A 140 -6.22 1.31 -5.26
C GLY A 140 -6.33 1.90 -6.67
N ARG A 141 -5.22 1.97 -7.40
CA ARG A 141 -5.24 2.36 -8.82
C ARG A 141 -5.66 1.22 -9.75
N PHE A 142 -5.52 -0.04 -9.30
CA PHE A 142 -5.96 -1.25 -10.01
C PHE A 142 -7.29 -1.77 -9.45
N GLY A 143 -8.24 -2.10 -10.33
CA GLY A 143 -9.60 -2.51 -9.96
C GLY A 143 -10.46 -1.36 -9.46
N ARG A 144 -10.13 -0.12 -9.84
CA ARG A 144 -10.88 1.07 -9.45
C ARG A 144 -12.26 1.08 -10.12
N ARG A 145 -13.18 1.86 -9.57
CA ARG A 145 -14.54 2.11 -10.10
C ARG A 145 -14.56 2.24 -11.62
N ASP A 146 -13.66 3.04 -12.19
CA ASP A 146 -13.60 3.27 -13.64
C ASP A 146 -13.22 2.01 -14.43
N GLU A 147 -12.31 1.16 -13.94
CA GLU A 147 -11.94 -0.08 -14.65
C GLU A 147 -13.00 -1.19 -14.55
N LEU A 148 -13.75 -1.22 -13.44
CA LEU A 148 -14.93 -2.07 -13.27
C LEU A 148 -16.07 -1.60 -14.18
N ASN A 149 -16.25 -0.28 -14.31
CA ASN A 149 -17.27 0.33 -15.18
C ASN A 149 -16.95 0.14 -16.67
N ASP A 150 -15.67 0.23 -17.04
CA ASP A 150 -15.19 0.05 -18.42
C ASP A 150 -14.96 -1.44 -18.79
N GLY A 151 -15.20 -2.36 -17.84
CA GLY A 151 -15.18 -3.81 -18.06
C GLY A 151 -13.79 -4.43 -18.30
N THR A 152 -12.70 -3.71 -17.97
CA THR A 152 -11.35 -4.26 -18.18
C THR A 152 -10.97 -5.31 -17.13
N VAL A 153 -11.63 -5.28 -15.97
CA VAL A 153 -11.55 -6.31 -14.94
C VAL A 153 -12.96 -6.65 -14.49
N THR A 154 -13.23 -7.92 -14.17
CA THR A 154 -14.54 -8.30 -13.65
C THR A 154 -14.58 -8.14 -12.13
N ARG A 155 -15.78 -7.89 -11.59
CA ARG A 155 -16.00 -7.89 -10.14
C ARG A 155 -15.59 -9.23 -9.49
N ALA A 156 -15.74 -10.34 -10.22
CA ALA A 156 -15.35 -11.67 -9.74
C ALA A 156 -13.83 -11.77 -9.58
N ASP A 157 -13.05 -11.25 -10.53
CA ASP A 157 -11.58 -11.24 -10.46
C ASP A 157 -11.08 -10.38 -9.32
N VAL A 158 -11.67 -9.19 -9.15
CA VAL A 158 -11.37 -8.29 -8.02
C VAL A 158 -11.68 -8.98 -6.68
N LEU A 159 -12.85 -9.60 -6.56
CA LEU A 159 -13.24 -10.29 -5.33
C LEU A 159 -12.33 -11.49 -5.03
N LEU A 160 -11.94 -12.26 -6.04
CA LEU A 160 -11.00 -13.38 -5.90
C LEU A 160 -9.64 -12.89 -5.38
N ALA A 161 -9.11 -11.83 -5.98
CA ALA A 161 -7.83 -11.24 -5.62
C ALA A 161 -7.85 -10.66 -4.19
N MET A 162 -8.91 -9.91 -3.84
CA MET A 162 -9.07 -9.34 -2.51
C MET A 162 -9.25 -10.42 -1.43
N ASN A 163 -9.96 -11.50 -1.72
CA ASN A 163 -10.06 -12.63 -0.79
C ASN A 163 -8.70 -13.31 -0.57
N ALA A 164 -7.91 -13.47 -1.63
CA ALA A 164 -6.56 -14.02 -1.55
C ALA A 164 -5.62 -13.13 -0.72
N ALA A 165 -5.74 -11.79 -0.84
CA ALA A 165 -5.01 -10.84 -0.01
C ALA A 165 -5.49 -10.87 1.45
N ALA A 166 -6.81 -10.86 1.69
CA ALA A 166 -7.39 -10.92 3.03
C ALA A 166 -7.04 -12.21 3.78
N GLN A 167 -6.92 -13.34 3.07
CA GLN A 167 -6.44 -14.60 3.64
C GLN A 167 -4.99 -14.48 4.10
N ARG A 168 -4.10 -13.92 3.27
CA ARG A 168 -2.69 -13.74 3.63
C ARG A 168 -2.51 -12.79 4.81
N ILE A 169 -3.28 -11.69 4.85
CA ILE A 169 -3.29 -10.78 6.00
C ILE A 169 -3.72 -11.53 7.26
N ARG A 170 -4.81 -12.30 7.20
CA ARG A 170 -5.28 -13.15 8.30
C ARG A 170 -4.19 -14.09 8.81
N GLU A 171 -3.57 -14.84 7.91
CA GLU A 171 -2.55 -15.85 8.24
C GLU A 171 -1.29 -15.24 8.86
N LYS A 172 -0.88 -14.05 8.40
CA LYS A 172 0.39 -13.44 8.81
C LYS A 172 0.26 -12.49 10.00
N THR A 173 -0.90 -11.88 10.18
CA THR A 173 -1.11 -10.83 11.21
C THR A 173 -2.10 -11.26 12.30
N GLY A 174 -2.88 -12.33 12.08
CA GLY A 174 -3.95 -12.75 12.98
C GLY A 174 -5.22 -11.87 12.93
N LEU A 175 -5.26 -10.85 12.08
CA LEU A 175 -6.42 -9.96 11.94
C LEU A 175 -7.59 -10.66 11.25
N THR A 176 -8.79 -10.60 11.81
CA THR A 176 -10.02 -10.97 11.09
C THR A 176 -10.40 -9.86 10.10
N VAL A 177 -10.31 -10.17 8.80
CA VAL A 177 -10.50 -9.20 7.72
C VAL A 177 -11.73 -9.53 6.87
N THR A 178 -12.61 -8.56 6.71
CA THR A 178 -13.79 -8.60 5.83
C THR A 178 -13.50 -7.85 4.53
N VAL A 179 -13.86 -8.45 3.39
CA VAL A 179 -13.66 -7.83 2.06
C VAL A 179 -14.89 -7.02 1.66
N ARG A 180 -14.68 -5.79 1.19
CA ARG A 180 -15.72 -4.93 0.61
C ARG A 180 -15.23 -4.34 -0.72
N VAL A 181 -15.80 -4.81 -1.82
CA VAL A 181 -15.52 -4.25 -3.15
C VAL A 181 -16.31 -2.95 -3.33
N MET A 182 -15.60 -1.87 -3.59
CA MET A 182 -16.14 -0.55 -3.90
C MET A 182 -16.49 -0.47 -5.39
N GLN A 183 -17.66 0.12 -5.67
CA GLN A 183 -18.25 0.31 -7.01
C GLN A 183 -18.33 1.78 -7.39
#